data_AF-A0A3D4CXR9-F1
#
_entry.id   AF-A0A3D4CXR9-F1
#
_cell.length_a   1.000
_cell.length_b   1.000
_cell.length_c   1.000
_cell.angle_alpha   90.00
_cell.angle_beta   90.00
_cell.angle_gamma   90.00
#
_symmetry.space_group_name_H-M   'P 1'
#
loop_
_entity.id
_entity.type
_entity.pdbx_description
1 polymer ?
#
loop_
_entity_poly.entity_id
_entity_poly.type
_entity_poly.pdbx_seq_one_letter_code
_entity_poly.pdbx_strand_id
1 'polypeptide(L)'
;EEARSLGAGEAIFANTRGELCEGTGSNVFLVVEGILLTPPLSGGCLAGVTRGLVIELCKREGIAVTERAIPVTTLQHAEEAFLTSTTREVHSIKSVNGRLLGSAPGPVTQRIGRTFGILVESNIDP
;
A
#
# COMPACT_ATOMS: atom_id res chain seq x y z
N GLU A 1 -15.70 5.51 -10.33
CA GLU A 1 -16.85 4.82 -10.97
C GLU A 1 -16.40 3.77 -11.98
N GLU A 2 -15.44 4.08 -12.86
CA GLU A 2 -14.84 3.16 -13.83
C GLU A 2 -14.25 1.88 -13.21
N ALA A 3 -13.40 1.98 -12.19
CA ALA A 3 -12.83 0.78 -11.54
C ALA A 3 -13.94 -0.16 -11.00
N ARG A 4 -15.01 0.42 -10.45
CA ARG A 4 -16.17 -0.34 -9.95
C ARG A 4 -16.93 -1.03 -11.09
N SER A 5 -17.10 -0.38 -12.25
CA SER A 5 -17.75 -1.02 -13.41
C SER A 5 -16.92 -2.16 -14.01
N LEU A 6 -15.61 -2.17 -13.75
CA LEU A 6 -14.70 -3.27 -14.08
C LEU A 6 -14.59 -4.34 -12.97
N GLY A 7 -15.42 -4.24 -11.92
CA GLY A 7 -15.44 -5.19 -10.81
C GLY A 7 -14.31 -5.02 -9.79
N ALA A 8 -13.53 -3.94 -9.85
CA ALA A 8 -12.49 -3.64 -8.88
C ALA A 8 -13.05 -2.92 -7.64
N GLY A 9 -12.46 -3.20 -6.47
CA GLY A 9 -12.84 -2.58 -5.20
C GLY A 9 -12.20 -1.22 -4.91
N GLU A 10 -11.22 -0.80 -5.73
CA GLU A 10 -10.47 0.44 -5.58
C GLU A 10 -9.91 0.87 -6.94
N ALA A 11 -9.82 2.19 -7.18
CA ALA A 11 -9.04 2.75 -8.28
C ALA A 11 -7.68 3.23 -7.75
N ILE A 12 -6.60 3.01 -8.50
CA ILE A 12 -5.25 3.51 -8.18
C ILE A 12 -4.83 4.52 -9.23
N PHE A 13 -4.38 5.69 -8.78
CA PHE A 13 -4.08 6.84 -9.61
C PHE A 13 -2.57 7.02 -9.80
N ALA A 14 -2.22 7.48 -10.99
CA ALA A 14 -0.95 8.13 -11.22
C ALA A 14 -1.07 9.64 -10.93
N ASN A 15 0.04 10.28 -10.59
CA ASN A 15 0.15 11.73 -10.63
C ASN A 15 0.33 12.22 -12.08
N THR A 16 0.47 13.54 -12.26
CA THR A 16 0.62 14.18 -13.58
C THR A 16 1.92 13.83 -14.31
N ARG A 17 2.86 13.15 -13.65
CA ARG A 17 4.11 12.65 -14.23
C ARG A 17 4.05 11.16 -14.62
N GLY A 18 2.90 10.50 -14.41
CA GLY A 18 2.75 9.07 -14.66
C GLY A 18 3.34 8.18 -13.55
N GLU A 19 3.65 8.76 -12.40
CA GLU A 19 4.14 8.03 -11.22
C GLU A 19 2.96 7.62 -10.34
N LEU A 20 3.05 6.47 -9.68
CA LEU A 20 2.12 5.99 -8.68
C LEU A 20 1.88 7.07 -7.61
N CYS A 21 0.62 7.33 -7.28
CA CYS A 21 0.22 8.32 -6.28
C CYS A 21 -0.50 7.65 -5.11
N GLU A 22 -1.78 7.32 -5.27
CA GLU A 22 -2.63 6.76 -4.22
C GLU A 22 -3.91 6.15 -4.81
N GLY A 23 -4.75 5.56 -3.96
CA GLY A 23 -6.10 5.11 -4.30
C GLY A 23 -7.16 6.21 -4.09
N THR A 24 -8.46 5.89 -4.25
CA THR A 24 -9.53 6.90 -4.12
C THR A 24 -9.65 7.50 -2.72
N GLY A 25 -9.20 6.78 -1.70
CA GLY A 25 -9.19 7.20 -0.30
C GLY A 25 -8.22 6.40 0.55
N SER A 26 -7.11 5.97 -0.06
CA SER A 26 -6.14 5.07 0.53
C SER A 26 -4.75 5.34 -0.03
N ASN A 27 -3.69 5.18 0.76
CA ASN A 27 -2.34 5.14 0.20
C ASN A 27 -2.03 3.73 -0.32
N VAL A 28 -0.97 3.60 -1.12
CA VAL A 28 -0.56 2.35 -1.74
C VAL A 28 0.90 2.03 -1.42
N PHE A 29 1.17 0.75 -1.19
CA PHE A 29 2.49 0.18 -1.01
C PHE A 29 2.69 -1.00 -1.95
N LEU A 30 3.90 -1.16 -2.47
CA LEU A 30 4.32 -2.26 -3.34
C LEU A 30 5.52 -2.98 -2.74
N VAL A 31 5.64 -4.27 -2.99
CA VAL A 31 6.87 -5.02 -2.81
C VAL A 31 7.44 -5.32 -4.18
N VAL A 32 8.68 -4.87 -4.40
CA VAL A 32 9.42 -5.08 -5.66
C VAL A 32 10.83 -5.48 -5.28
N GLU A 33 11.27 -6.65 -5.76
CA GLU A 33 12.59 -7.20 -5.42
C GLU A 33 12.80 -7.30 -3.90
N GLY A 34 11.74 -7.69 -3.17
CA GLY A 34 11.73 -7.79 -1.70
C GLY A 34 11.77 -6.45 -0.94
N ILE A 35 11.78 -5.29 -1.62
CA ILE A 35 11.79 -3.97 -0.97
C ILE A 35 10.39 -3.39 -0.92
N LEU A 36 9.97 -2.89 0.24
CA LEU A 36 8.72 -2.17 0.39
C LEU A 36 8.86 -0.73 -0.13
N LEU A 37 8.00 -0.37 -1.08
CA LEU A 37 8.00 0.93 -1.75
C LEU A 37 6.65 1.63 -1.55
N THR A 38 6.68 2.94 -1.39
CA THR A 38 5.48 3.78 -1.43
C THR A 38 5.80 5.14 -2.07
N PRO A 39 4.85 5.81 -2.74
CA PRO A 39 5.07 7.14 -3.28
C PRO A 39 5.44 8.15 -2.18
N PRO A 40 6.40 9.07 -2.41
CA PRO A 40 6.73 10.13 -1.47
C PRO A 40 5.62 11.18 -1.48
N LEU A 41 5.52 11.98 -0.42
CA LEU A 41 4.53 13.06 -0.35
C LEU A 41 4.71 14.10 -1.48
N SER A 42 5.94 14.31 -1.96
CA SER A 42 6.23 15.14 -3.14
C SER A 42 5.65 14.57 -4.46
N GLY A 43 5.19 13.32 -4.44
CA GLY A 43 4.43 12.68 -5.51
C GLY A 43 2.96 13.08 -5.58
N GLY A 44 2.45 13.78 -4.55
CA GLY A 44 1.08 14.29 -4.47
C GLY A 44 0.11 13.41 -3.71
N CYS A 45 0.55 12.29 -3.12
CA CYS A 45 -0.29 11.46 -2.29
C CYS A 45 -0.57 12.12 -0.93
N LEU A 46 -1.72 11.80 -0.35
CA LEU A 46 -2.07 12.27 0.97
C LEU A 46 -1.07 11.75 2.01
N ALA A 47 -0.71 12.61 2.96
CA ALA A 47 0.04 12.22 4.16
C ALA A 47 -0.85 11.44 5.14
N GLY A 48 -1.29 10.24 4.74
CA GLY A 48 -2.21 9.42 5.52
C GLY A 48 -1.60 8.97 6.84
N VAL A 49 -2.39 9.04 7.92
CA VAL A 49 -1.95 8.64 9.28
C VAL A 49 -1.57 7.15 9.31
N THR A 50 -2.41 6.27 8.77
CA THR A 50 -2.13 4.83 8.68
C THR A 50 -0.85 4.55 7.89
N ARG A 51 -0.61 5.27 6.79
CA ARG A 51 0.65 5.18 6.02
C ARG A 51 1.85 5.54 6.89
N GLY A 52 1.78 6.65 7.62
CA GLY A 52 2.83 7.08 8.54
C GLY A 52 3.14 6.02 9.59
N LEU A 53 2.11 5.49 10.25
CA LEU A 53 2.24 4.42 11.24
C LEU A 53 2.87 3.15 10.64
N VAL A 54 2.48 2.74 9.43
CA VAL A 54 3.09 1.59 8.73
C VAL A 54 4.57 1.83 8.45
N ILE A 55 4.97 3.02 8.00
CA ILE A 55 6.38 3.37 7.76
C ILE A 55 7.19 3.34 9.07
N GLU A 56 6.65 3.93 10.14
CA GLU A 56 7.29 3.89 11.46
C GLU A 56 7.44 2.46 11.99
N LEU A 57 6.40 1.64 11.83
CA LEU A 57 6.40 0.24 12.21
C LEU A 57 7.47 -0.54 11.45
N CYS A 58 7.56 -0.34 10.13
CA CYS A 58 8.60 -0.96 9.31
C CYS A 58 10.00 -0.61 9.81
N LYS A 59 10.25 0.66 10.16
CA LYS A 59 11.54 1.10 10.73
C LYS A 59 11.85 0.40 12.06
N ARG A 60 10.85 0.24 12.94
CA ARG A 60 11.01 -0.45 14.24
C ARG A 60 11.28 -1.95 14.08
N GLU A 61 10.64 -2.58 13.09
CA GLU A 61 10.70 -4.02 12.80
C GLU A 61 11.88 -4.44 11.91
N GLY A 62 12.71 -3.48 11.47
CA GLY A 62 13.80 -3.72 10.54
C GLY A 62 13.35 -4.11 9.12
N ILE A 63 12.14 -3.70 8.72
CA ILE A 63 11.63 -3.89 7.36
C ILE A 63 12.06 -2.68 6.52
N ALA A 64 12.83 -2.92 5.46
CA ALA A 64 13.28 -1.87 4.56
C ALA A 64 12.09 -1.26 3.81
N VAL A 65 11.83 0.03 4.06
CA VAL A 65 10.80 0.83 3.40
C VAL A 65 11.43 2.04 2.72
N THR A 66 11.11 2.24 1.44
CA THR A 66 11.62 3.36 0.65
C THR A 66 10.49 4.20 0.10
N GLU A 67 10.50 5.49 0.45
CA GLU A 67 9.65 6.50 -0.17
C GLU A 67 10.36 7.02 -1.42
N ARG A 68 9.86 6.69 -2.62
CA ARG A 68 10.45 7.16 -3.90
C ARG A 68 9.43 7.26 -5.01
N ALA A 69 9.74 8.07 -6.03
CA ALA A 69 8.94 8.09 -7.26
C ALA A 69 8.95 6.70 -7.91
N ILE A 70 7.76 6.20 -8.24
CA ILE A 70 7.55 4.85 -8.78
C ILE A 70 6.68 5.00 -10.03
N PRO A 71 7.05 4.49 -11.22
CA PRO A 71 6.14 4.46 -12.36
C PRO A 71 4.85 3.71 -12.01
N VAL A 72 3.67 4.25 -12.37
CA VAL A 72 2.39 3.57 -12.05
C VAL A 72 2.31 2.16 -12.63
N THR A 73 3.00 1.92 -13.75
CA THR A 73 3.10 0.63 -14.42
C THR A 73 3.78 -0.45 -13.58
N THR A 74 4.61 -0.06 -12.60
CA THR A 74 5.24 -1.01 -11.65
C THR A 74 4.20 -1.82 -10.87
N LEU A 75 3.00 -1.26 -10.64
CA LEU A 75 1.90 -1.96 -9.98
C LEU A 75 1.52 -3.28 -10.67
N GLN A 76 1.70 -3.40 -11.99
CA GLN A 76 1.39 -4.62 -12.75
C GLN A 76 2.40 -5.76 -12.53
N HIS A 77 3.59 -5.42 -12.04
CA HIS A 77 4.73 -6.34 -11.90
C HIS A 77 5.19 -6.51 -10.46
N ALA A 78 4.52 -5.86 -9.51
CA ALA A 78 4.82 -5.99 -8.08
C ALA A 78 4.61 -7.44 -7.60
N GLU A 79 5.46 -7.87 -6.67
CA GLU A 79 5.37 -9.18 -6.00
C GLU A 79 4.18 -9.19 -5.04
N GLU A 80 4.02 -8.09 -4.31
CA GLU A 80 2.91 -7.82 -3.42
C GLU A 80 2.47 -6.37 -3.57
N ALA A 81 1.21 -6.08 -3.27
CA ALA A 81 0.75 -4.72 -3.09
C ALA A 81 -0.36 -4.68 -2.03
N PHE A 82 -0.46 -3.56 -1.33
CA PHE A 82 -1.53 -3.33 -0.37
C PHE A 82 -1.89 -1.85 -0.28
N LEU A 83 -3.09 -1.61 0.23
CA LEU A 83 -3.63 -0.30 0.53
C LEU A 83 -3.52 -0.02 2.02
N THR A 84 -3.41 1.27 2.36
CA THR A 84 -3.57 1.72 3.74
C THR A 84 -4.61 2.81 3.87
N SER A 85 -5.54 2.65 4.81
CA SER A 85 -6.47 3.72 5.23
C SER A 85 -6.90 3.51 6.68
N THR A 86 -7.55 4.50 7.29
CA THR A 86 -8.12 4.35 8.64
C THR A 86 -9.21 3.27 8.67
N THR A 87 -9.98 3.13 7.60
CA THR A 87 -11.14 2.23 7.55
C THR A 87 -10.81 0.80 7.10
N ARG A 88 -9.68 0.61 6.42
CA ARG A 88 -9.25 -0.69 5.87
C ARG A 88 -7.92 -1.18 6.44
N GLU A 89 -7.29 -0.38 7.30
CA GLU A 89 -5.99 -0.68 7.91
C GLU A 89 -4.94 -1.04 6.87
N VAL A 90 -4.39 -2.27 6.90
CA VAL A 90 -3.49 -2.82 5.88
C VAL A 90 -4.28 -3.82 5.05
N HIS A 91 -4.63 -3.44 3.82
CA HIS A 91 -5.52 -4.23 2.96
C HIS A 91 -4.81 -4.74 1.72
N SER A 92 -4.57 -6.05 1.64
CA SER A 92 -3.88 -6.67 0.51
C SER A 92 -4.62 -6.51 -0.82
N ILE A 93 -3.89 -6.18 -1.89
CA ILE A 93 -4.40 -6.18 -3.26
C ILE A 93 -4.14 -7.56 -3.87
N LYS A 94 -5.20 -8.27 -4.25
CA LYS A 94 -5.10 -9.60 -4.88
C LYS A 94 -4.77 -9.53 -6.37
N SER A 95 -5.29 -8.53 -7.06
CA SER A 95 -5.15 -8.39 -8.51
C SER A 95 -5.21 -6.94 -8.94
N VAL A 96 -4.53 -6.63 -10.04
CA VAL A 96 -4.49 -5.32 -10.69
C VAL A 96 -4.90 -5.52 -12.14
N ASN A 97 -5.95 -4.84 -12.60
CA ASN A 97 -6.46 -4.93 -13.97
C ASN A 97 -6.64 -6.38 -14.47
N GLY A 98 -7.19 -7.25 -13.61
CA GLY A 98 -7.43 -8.67 -13.91
C GLY A 98 -6.20 -9.58 -13.79
N ARG A 99 -4.99 -9.03 -13.61
CA ARG A 99 -3.78 -9.81 -13.35
C ARG A 99 -3.63 -10.07 -11.85
N LEU A 100 -3.52 -11.34 -11.47
CA LEU A 100 -3.21 -11.73 -10.09
C LEU A 100 -1.81 -11.26 -9.71
N LEU A 101 -1.69 -10.66 -8.52
CA LEU A 101 -0.40 -10.45 -7.87
C LEU A 101 -0.03 -11.76 -7.16
N GLY A 102 1.15 -12.28 -7.45
CA GLY A 102 1.49 -13.70 -7.27
C GLY A 102 1.03 -14.30 -5.95
N SER A 103 1.57 -13.81 -4.84
CA SER A 103 1.36 -14.39 -3.51
C SER A 103 0.44 -13.56 -2.61
N ALA A 104 -0.60 -12.88 -3.10
CA ALA A 104 -1.40 -11.98 -2.25
C ALA A 104 -2.32 -12.69 -1.22
N PRO A 105 -2.27 -12.33 0.09
CA PRO A 105 -1.30 -11.43 0.72
C PRO A 105 0.06 -12.12 0.85
N GLY A 106 1.14 -11.45 0.45
CA GLY A 106 2.48 -12.06 0.51
C GLY A 106 3.10 -11.92 1.90
N PRO A 107 4.28 -12.52 2.12
CA PRO A 107 4.92 -12.55 3.43
C PRO A 107 5.17 -11.16 4.03
N VAL A 108 5.52 -10.16 3.22
CA VAL A 108 5.76 -8.79 3.71
C VAL A 108 4.45 -8.14 4.15
N THR A 109 3.41 -8.24 3.31
CA THR A 109 2.07 -7.71 3.59
C THR A 109 1.47 -8.38 4.83
N GLN A 110 1.60 -9.70 4.96
CA GLN A 110 1.12 -10.44 6.13
C GLN A 110 1.82 -10.00 7.42
N ARG A 111 3.16 -9.84 7.36
CA ARG A 111 3.93 -9.38 8.52
C ARG A 111 3.51 -7.98 8.94
N ILE A 112 3.39 -7.05 8.00
CA ILE A 112 2.97 -5.67 8.27
C ILE A 112 1.54 -5.64 8.82
N GLY A 113 0.60 -6.37 8.20
CA GLY A 113 -0.79 -6.44 8.66
C GLY A 113 -0.90 -6.98 10.08
N ARG A 114 -0.17 -8.05 10.40
CA ARG A 114 -0.13 -8.62 11.76
C ARG A 114 0.39 -7.60 12.78
N THR A 115 1.55 -6.99 12.52
CA THR A 115 2.15 -6.06 13.48
C THR A 115 1.33 -4.78 13.61
N PHE A 116 0.69 -4.32 12.54
CA PHE A 116 -0.24 -3.19 12.60
C PHE A 116 -1.48 -3.52 13.43
N GLY A 117 -2.07 -4.72 13.28
CA GLY A 117 -3.20 -5.16 14.10
C GLY A 117 -2.86 -5.16 15.60
N ILE A 118 -1.68 -5.65 15.98
CA ILE A 118 -1.19 -5.59 17.37
C ILE A 118 -1.08 -4.14 17.86
N LEU A 119 -0.58 -3.23 17.02
CA LEU A 119 -0.49 -1.81 17.36
C LEU A 119 -1.87 -1.22 17.63
N VAL A 120 -2.86 -1.49 16.78
CA VAL A 120 -4.25 -0.99 16.96
C VAL A 120 -4.86 -1.53 18.25
N GLU A 121 -4.71 -2.83 18.53
CA GLU A 121 -5.23 -3.46 19.76
C GLU A 121 -4.54 -2.94 21.03
N SER A 122 -3.24 -2.64 20.96
CA SER A 122 -2.45 -2.15 22.10
C SER A 122 -2.66 -0.67 22.39
N ASN A 123 -3.19 0.09 21.42
CA ASN A 123 -3.49 1.52 21.55
C ASN A 123 -4.97 1.78 21.90
N ILE A 124 -5.72 0.75 22.29
CA ILE A 124 -7.01 0.93 22.95
C ILE A 124 -6.71 1.46 24.36
N ASP A 125 -6.71 2.80 24.48
CA ASP A 125 -6.77 3.48 25.77
C ASP A 125 -8.11 3.05 26.45
N PRO A 126 -8.11 2.59 27.72
CA PRO A 126 -9.30 2.12 28.43
C PRO A 126 -10.40 3.18 28.60
#